data_AF-A0A2A8CVG7-F1
#
_entry.id   AF-A0A2A8CVG7-F1
#
_cell.length_a   1.000
_cell.length_b   1.000
_cell.length_c   1.000
_cell.angle_alpha   90.00
_cell.angle_beta   90.00
_cell.angle_gamma   90.00
#
_symmetry.space_group_name_H-M   'P 1'
#
loop_
_entity.id
_entity.type
_entity.pdbx_description
1 polymer ?
#
loop_
_entity_poly.entity_id
_entity_poly.type
_entity_poly.pdbx_seq_one_letter_code
_entity_poly.pdbx_strand_id
1 'polypeptide(L)'
;MSYPSDAEPILSTRCKLPGRSLWFSRAHLHEDHIELSGWNWRGRFSRSIELDNIDRFQWWAVLNDVNFLLHLKDGAAVPLQLLRSAGVWSCKLHELLGQSILAQDAIPRVAPRRDIAA
;
A
#
# COMPACT_ATOMS: atom_id res chain seq x y z
N MET A 1 -12.40 -16.43 15.13
CA MET A 1 -11.13 -16.06 15.80
C MET A 1 -10.02 -16.56 14.89
N SER A 2 -9.55 -15.72 13.96
CA SER A 2 -8.45 -16.08 13.06
C SER A 2 -7.14 -15.74 13.76
N TYR A 3 -6.28 -16.74 13.94
CA TYR A 3 -4.89 -16.51 14.35
C TYR A 3 -4.19 -15.70 13.26
N PRO A 4 -3.24 -14.80 13.58
CA PRO A 4 -2.32 -14.33 12.56
C PRO A 4 -1.62 -15.58 12.01
N SER A 5 -1.74 -15.81 10.72
CA SER A 5 -1.00 -16.88 10.07
C SER A 5 0.49 -16.63 10.31
N ASP A 6 1.18 -17.54 11.00
CA ASP A 6 2.65 -17.54 11.14
C ASP A 6 3.38 -17.77 9.80
N ALA A 7 2.64 -17.76 8.68
CA ALA A 7 3.19 -17.82 7.34
C ALA A 7 4.11 -16.63 7.07
N GLU A 8 5.30 -16.94 6.56
CA GLU A 8 6.29 -15.93 6.20
C GLU A 8 5.71 -14.96 5.15
N PRO A 9 5.88 -13.64 5.33
CA PRO A 9 5.35 -12.68 4.37
C PRO A 9 6.08 -12.80 3.02
N ILE A 10 5.30 -12.79 1.94
CA ILE A 10 5.80 -12.76 0.56
C ILE A 10 6.68 -11.53 0.34
N LEU A 11 6.23 -10.38 0.85
CA LEU A 11 6.99 -9.12 0.80
C LEU A 11 6.97 -8.46 2.18
N SER A 12 8.12 -7.92 2.59
CA SER A 12 8.25 -7.05 3.77
C SER A 12 8.97 -5.77 3.37
N THR A 13 8.32 -4.62 3.59
CA THR A 13 8.93 -3.31 3.34
C THR A 13 8.68 -2.36 4.48
N ARG A 14 9.60 -1.41 4.70
CA ARG A 14 9.31 -0.30 5.62
C ARG A 14 8.30 0.62 4.96
N CYS A 15 7.37 1.13 5.74
CA CYS A 15 6.34 2.04 5.24
C CYS A 15 6.16 3.23 6.17
N LYS A 16 5.46 4.26 5.70
CA LYS A 16 4.81 5.26 6.56
C LYS A 16 3.31 5.23 6.29
N LEU A 17 2.53 5.50 7.34
CA LEU A 17 1.09 5.70 7.26
C LEU A 17 0.82 7.21 7.46
N PRO A 18 0.45 7.95 6.41
CA PRO A 18 0.07 9.36 6.53
C PRO A 18 -0.97 9.57 7.63
N GLY A 19 -0.82 10.65 8.40
CA GLY A 19 -1.66 10.92 9.56
C GLY A 19 -1.32 10.07 10.80
N ARG A 20 -0.29 9.21 10.75
CA ARG A 20 0.18 8.45 11.91
C ARG A 20 1.70 8.52 12.06
N SER A 21 2.15 8.91 13.25
CA SER A 21 3.55 8.81 13.65
C SER A 21 3.83 7.40 14.17
N LEU A 22 4.28 6.53 13.28
CA LEU A 22 4.72 5.17 13.62
C LEU A 22 6.25 5.05 13.48
N TRP A 23 6.92 4.60 14.52
CA TRP A 23 8.31 4.19 14.52
C TRP A 23 8.44 2.74 14.06
N PHE A 24 9.52 2.44 13.34
CA PHE A 24 9.83 1.09 12.84
C PHE A 24 8.68 0.44 12.05
N SER A 25 7.87 1.23 11.36
CA SER A 25 6.69 0.73 10.66
C SER A 25 7.04 -0.13 9.45
N ARG A 26 6.29 -1.23 9.29
CA ARG A 26 6.43 -2.19 8.20
C ARG A 26 5.06 -2.52 7.62
N ALA A 27 5.06 -2.77 6.32
CA ALA A 27 3.98 -3.43 5.61
C ALA A 27 4.46 -4.84 5.23
N HIS A 28 3.64 -5.84 5.53
CA HIS A 28 3.83 -7.23 5.16
C HIS A 28 2.71 -7.64 4.21
N LEU A 29 3.07 -8.27 3.10
CA LEU A 29 2.11 -8.85 2.16
C LEU A 29 2.13 -10.37 2.36
N HIS A 30 0.98 -10.94 2.71
CA HIS A 30 0.72 -12.36 2.78
C HIS A 30 -0.16 -12.77 1.58
N GLU A 31 -0.43 -14.07 1.46
CA GLU A 31 -1.26 -14.60 0.36
C GLU A 31 -2.72 -14.14 0.43
N ASP A 32 -3.23 -13.86 1.63
CA ASP A 32 -4.63 -13.56 1.94
C ASP A 32 -4.85 -12.16 2.55
N HIS A 33 -3.81 -11.52 3.10
CA HIS A 33 -3.93 -10.22 3.74
C HIS A 33 -2.66 -9.35 3.66
N ILE A 34 -2.81 -8.07 3.98
CA ILE A 34 -1.73 -7.12 4.23
C ILE A 34 -1.71 -6.79 5.73
N GLU A 35 -0.56 -6.98 6.39
CA GLU A 35 -0.34 -6.51 7.76
C GLU A 35 0.43 -5.18 7.76
N LEU A 36 -0.11 -4.18 8.46
CA LEU A 36 0.56 -2.91 8.74
C LEU A 36 0.90 -2.85 10.22
N SER A 37 2.19 -2.79 10.55
CA SER A 37 2.64 -2.78 11.94
C SER A 37 3.64 -1.66 12.21
N GLY A 38 3.77 -1.29 13.49
CA GLY A 38 4.73 -0.29 13.95
C GLY A 38 4.53 0.04 15.42
N TRP A 39 5.30 1.01 15.91
CA TRP A 39 5.20 1.48 17.29
C TRP A 39 4.81 2.94 17.33
N ASN A 40 3.95 3.32 18.26
CA ASN A 40 3.76 4.71 18.63
C ASN A 40 3.90 4.85 20.15
N TRP A 41 3.74 6.07 20.65
CA TRP A 41 3.82 6.36 22.09
C TRP A 41 2.76 5.63 22.93
N ARG A 42 1.66 5.15 22.34
CA ARG A 42 0.62 4.33 23.00
C ARG A 42 0.93 2.83 22.95
N GLY A 43 2.01 2.41 22.30
CA GLY A 43 2.43 1.02 22.18
C GLY A 43 2.40 0.49 20.74
N ARG A 44 2.25 -0.82 20.60
CA ARG A 44 2.27 -1.52 19.31
C ARG A 44 1.00 -1.22 18.52
N PHE A 45 1.17 -0.75 17.30
CA PHE A 45 0.14 -0.68 16.27
C PHE A 45 0.23 -1.92 15.39
N SER A 46 -0.90 -2.58 15.14
CA SER A 46 -1.06 -3.56 14.08
C SER A 46 -2.45 -3.42 13.45
N ARG A 47 -2.53 -3.54 12.13
CA ARG A 47 -3.76 -3.55 11.36
C ARG A 47 -3.62 -4.58 10.25
N SER A 48 -4.52 -5.55 10.20
CA SER A 48 -4.68 -6.45 9.05
C SER A 48 -5.70 -5.89 8.07
N ILE A 49 -5.45 -6.07 6.77
CA ILE A 49 -6.35 -5.75 5.67
C ILE A 49 -6.45 -7.00 4.79
N GLU A 50 -7.58 -7.70 4.87
CA GLU A 50 -7.87 -8.86 4.02
C GLU A 50 -7.86 -8.44 2.54
N LEU A 51 -7.22 -9.24 1.68
CA LEU A 51 -7.19 -8.98 0.23
C LEU A 51 -8.60 -9.01 -0.37
N ASP A 52 -9.47 -9.87 0.16
CA ASP A 52 -10.88 -9.93 -0.21
C ASP A 52 -11.66 -8.65 0.11
N ASN A 53 -11.14 -7.78 0.97
CA ASN A 53 -11.74 -6.48 1.26
C ASN A 53 -11.20 -5.34 0.37
N ILE A 54 -10.19 -5.60 -0.45
CA ILE A 54 -9.63 -4.62 -1.38
C ILE A 54 -10.50 -4.59 -2.64
N ASP A 55 -11.05 -3.42 -2.96
CA ASP A 55 -11.80 -3.18 -4.20
C ASP A 55 -10.83 -2.95 -5.36
N ARG A 56 -9.88 -2.03 -5.14
CA ARG A 56 -8.84 -1.65 -6.10
C ARG A 56 -7.67 -1.02 -5.36
N PHE A 57 -6.56 -0.84 -6.06
CA PHE A 57 -5.44 -0.07 -5.55
C PHE A 57 -4.84 0.81 -6.63
N GLN A 58 -4.06 1.80 -6.22
CA GLN A 58 -3.30 2.68 -7.09
C GLN A 58 -1.88 2.80 -6.55
N TRP A 59 -0.90 2.98 -7.43
CA TRP A 59 0.47 3.21 -7.02
C TRP A 59 1.15 4.22 -7.95
N TRP A 60 2.19 4.86 -7.43
CA TRP A 60 2.97 5.86 -8.17
C TRP A 60 4.46 5.65 -7.94
N ALA A 61 5.29 5.97 -8.94
CA ALA A 61 6.75 5.88 -8.83
C ALA A 61 7.34 7.11 -8.11
N VAL A 62 6.85 7.42 -6.91
CA VAL A 62 7.33 8.53 -6.06
C VAL A 62 7.94 7.99 -4.78
N LEU A 63 9.05 8.56 -4.33
CA LEU A 63 9.78 8.11 -3.14
C LEU A 63 9.42 8.90 -1.87
N ASN A 64 9.07 10.18 -1.99
CA ASN A 64 8.93 11.11 -0.87
C ASN A 64 7.49 11.44 -0.47
N ASP A 65 6.51 10.75 -1.04
CA ASP A 65 5.09 10.94 -0.75
C ASP A 65 4.35 9.60 -0.77
N VAL A 66 3.05 9.61 -0.50
CA VAL A 66 2.14 8.48 -0.70
C VAL A 66 2.35 7.93 -2.10
N ASN A 67 2.74 6.67 -2.16
CA ASN A 67 3.07 5.99 -3.41
C ASN A 67 2.26 4.72 -3.61
N PHE A 68 1.36 4.42 -2.66
CA PHE A 68 0.48 3.28 -2.70
C PHE A 68 -0.83 3.60 -1.96
N LEU A 69 -1.96 3.36 -2.60
CA LEU A 69 -3.29 3.65 -2.07
C LEU A 69 -4.19 2.44 -2.26
N LEU A 70 -4.70 1.90 -1.14
CA LEU A 70 -5.69 0.83 -1.15
C LEU A 70 -7.08 1.44 -1.03
N HIS A 71 -8.00 1.06 -1.91
CA HIS A 71 -9.42 1.33 -1.77
C HIS A 71 -10.12 0.06 -1.28
N LEU A 72 -10.84 0.17 -0.18
CA LEU A 72 -11.56 -0.94 0.43
C LEU A 72 -13.03 -0.95 -0.01
N LYS A 73 -13.66 -2.12 0.04
CA LYS A 73 -15.06 -2.31 -0.37
C LYS A 73 -16.06 -1.52 0.49
N ASP A 74 -15.68 -1.16 1.71
CA ASP A 74 -16.46 -0.29 2.61
C ASP A 74 -16.36 1.22 2.27
N GLY A 75 -15.60 1.57 1.23
CA GLY A 75 -15.36 2.94 0.80
C GLY A 75 -14.19 3.62 1.49
N ALA A 76 -13.55 2.97 2.47
CA ALA A 76 -12.36 3.52 3.11
C ALA A 76 -11.13 3.49 2.18
N ALA A 77 -10.22 4.43 2.39
CA ALA A 77 -8.94 4.47 1.70
C ALA A 77 -7.79 4.34 2.70
N VAL A 78 -6.79 3.52 2.37
CA VAL A 78 -5.58 3.34 3.18
C VAL A 78 -4.38 3.83 2.38
N PRO A 79 -3.95 5.09 2.60
CA PRO A 79 -2.75 5.62 1.97
C PRO A 79 -1.51 5.05 2.67
N LEU A 80 -0.51 4.70 1.87
CA LEU A 80 0.77 4.17 2.31
C LEU A 80 1.90 4.85 1.53
N GLN A 81 2.98 5.16 2.24
CA GLN A 81 4.27 5.43 1.62
C GLN A 81 5.15 4.20 1.84
N LEU A 82 5.29 3.35 0.82
CA LEU A 82 6.24 2.25 0.82
C LEU A 82 7.63 2.81 0.54
N LEU A 83 8.56 2.71 1.49
CA LEU A 83 9.88 3.33 1.37
C LEU A 83 10.76 2.68 0.30
N ARG A 84 10.44 1.44 -0.06
CA ARG A 84 11.04 0.68 -1.17
C ARG A 84 10.01 -0.24 -1.79
N SER A 85 10.26 -0.62 -3.04
CA SER A 85 9.59 -1.73 -3.73
C SER A 85 8.09 -1.55 -4.01
N ALA A 86 7.60 -0.31 -4.15
CA ALA A 86 6.18 -0.05 -4.48
C ALA A 86 5.73 -0.73 -5.78
N GLY A 87 6.57 -0.73 -6.82
CA GLY A 87 6.29 -1.45 -8.07
C GLY A 87 6.22 -2.97 -7.90
N VAL A 88 7.11 -3.56 -7.10
CA VAL A 88 7.09 -5.01 -6.81
C VAL A 88 5.83 -5.38 -6.04
N TRP A 89 5.42 -4.54 -5.08
CA TRP A 89 4.15 -4.66 -4.37
C TRP A 89 2.96 -4.62 -5.32
N SER A 90 2.94 -3.68 -6.27
CA SER A 90 1.88 -3.60 -7.28
C SER A 90 1.77 -4.88 -8.10
N CYS A 91 2.89 -5.40 -8.61
CA CYS A 91 2.87 -6.62 -9.41
C CYS A 91 2.33 -7.81 -8.61
N LYS A 92 2.78 -7.98 -7.36
CA LYS A 92 2.36 -9.11 -6.53
C LYS A 92 0.91 -8.99 -6.09
N LEU A 93 0.44 -7.78 -5.78
CA LEU A 93 -0.96 -7.56 -5.42
C LEU A 93 -1.91 -7.82 -6.59
N HIS A 94 -1.50 -7.46 -7.82
CA HIS A 94 -2.25 -7.82 -9.03
C HIS A 94 -2.38 -9.34 -9.21
N GLU A 95 -1.28 -10.06 -9.02
CA GLU A 95 -1.25 -11.53 -9.11
C GLU A 95 -2.20 -12.16 -8.07
N LEU A 96 -2.13 -11.73 -6.81
CA LEU A 96 -2.95 -12.27 -5.72
C LEU A 96 -4.43 -11.93 -5.87
N LEU A 97 -4.76 -10.73 -6.35
CA LEU A 97 -6.16 -10.33 -6.59
C LEU A 97 -6.74 -10.94 -7.88
N GLY A 98 -5.96 -11.73 -8.63
CA GLY A 98 -6.39 -12.31 -9.91
C GLY A 98 -6.67 -11.26 -10.99
N GLN A 99 -6.20 -10.02 -10.80
CA GLN A 99 -6.43 -8.91 -11.72
C GLN A 99 -5.29 -8.85 -12.73
N SER A 100 -5.56 -9.35 -13.94
CA SER A 100 -4.60 -9.45 -15.06
C SER A 100 -3.80 -8.16 -15.30
N ILE A 101 -2.48 -8.31 -15.50
CA ILE A 101 -1.41 -7.30 -15.61
C ILE A 101 -1.66 -6.21 -16.69
N LEU A 102 -2.65 -6.37 -17.56
CA LEU A 102 -2.89 -5.53 -18.73
C LEU A 102 -3.79 -4.31 -18.52
N ALA A 103 -4.38 -4.10 -17.33
CA ALA A 103 -5.49 -3.14 -17.19
C ALA A 103 -5.17 -1.79 -16.53
N GLN A 104 -3.94 -1.51 -16.07
CA GLN A 104 -3.68 -0.26 -15.35
C GLN A 104 -2.42 0.43 -15.86
N ASP A 105 -2.64 1.34 -16.80
CA ASP A 105 -1.69 2.28 -17.37
C ASP A 105 -0.76 2.89 -16.31
N ALA A 106 0.43 2.31 -16.20
CA ALA A 106 1.58 2.91 -15.53
C ALA A 106 2.16 4.02 -16.42
N ILE A 107 1.40 5.10 -16.65
CA ILE A 107 1.94 6.35 -17.19
C ILE A 107 1.35 7.53 -16.41
N PRO A 108 2.12 8.23 -15.56
CA PRO A 108 1.67 9.50 -15.01
C PRO A 108 1.55 10.51 -16.15
N ARG A 109 0.33 11.02 -16.39
CA ARG A 109 0.13 12.23 -17.18
C ARG A 109 0.74 13.38 -16.39
N VAL A 110 1.97 13.75 -16.72
CA VAL A 110 2.57 15.02 -16.28
C VAL A 110 1.59 16.12 -16.72
N ALA A 111 0.88 16.72 -15.78
CA ALA A 111 0.08 17.89 -16.06
C ALA A 111 1.03 18.99 -16.57
N PRO A 112 0.84 19.57 -17.76
CA PRO A 112 1.65 20.69 -18.18
C PRO A 112 1.39 21.84 -17.21
N ARG A 113 2.47 22.37 -16.60
CA ARG A 113 2.45 23.68 -15.95
C ARG A 113 1.88 24.68 -16.95
N ARG A 114 0.71 25.26 -16.62
CA ARG A 114 0.30 26.52 -17.23
C ARG A 114 1.16 27.60 -16.58
N ASP A 115 2.34 27.81 -17.14
CA ASP A 115 3.05 29.07 -16.95
C ASP A 115 2.26 30.10 -17.77
N ILE A 116 1.58 30.96 -17.03
CA ILE A 116 0.86 32.12 -17.54
C ILE A 116 1.92 33.09 -18.06
N ALA A 117 1.99 33.25 -19.38
CA ALA A 117 2.72 34.36 -19.98
C ALA A 117 1.97 35.67 -19.67
N ALA A 118 2.74 36.65 -19.20
CA ALA A 118 2.32 38.03 -18.98
C ALA A 118 2.06 38.76 -20.31
#